data_AF-A0A1U3YHU6-F1
#
_entry.id   AF-A0A1U3YHU6-F1
#
_cell.length_a   1.000
_cell.length_b   1.000
_cell.length_c   1.000
_cell.angle_alpha   90.00
_cell.angle_beta   90.00
_cell.angle_gamma   90.00
#
_symmetry.space_group_name_H-M   'P 1'
#
loop_
_entity.id
_entity.type
_entity.pdbx_description
1 polymer ?
#
loop_
_entity_poly.entity_id
_entity_poly.type
_entity_poly.pdbx_seq_one_letter_code
_entity_poly.pdbx_strand_id
1 'polypeptide(L)' 'MTSQNENPSKVNWSIKLDTDLADLWDELLYSLRRETGRRTLNKADILRALVELASDQEAPVRSALIGTLSHERA' A
#
# COMPACT_ATOMS: atom_id res chain seq x y z
N MET A 1 -27.13 1.62 -27.42
CA MET A 1 -25.71 1.24 -27.27
C MET A 1 -25.18 1.94 -26.04
N THR A 2 -24.79 1.15 -25.04
CA THR A 2 -24.37 1.57 -23.70
C THR A 2 -22.96 2.14 -23.73
N SER A 3 -22.83 3.45 -23.55
CA SER A 3 -21.54 4.07 -23.24
C SER A 3 -21.40 4.19 -21.72
N GLN A 4 -21.33 3.05 -21.03
CA GLN A 4 -20.82 3.01 -19.66
C GLN A 4 -19.29 3.01 -19.74
N ASN A 5 -18.72 4.19 -19.98
CA ASN A 5 -17.34 4.43 -19.63
C ASN A 5 -17.34 4.80 -18.14
N GLU A 6 -17.57 3.80 -17.28
CA GLU A 6 -17.41 3.94 -15.84
C GLU A 6 -15.92 4.18 -15.60
N ASN A 7 -15.53 5.47 -15.55
CA ASN A 7 -14.30 5.86 -14.88
C ASN A 7 -14.33 5.18 -13.50
N PRO A 8 -13.36 4.32 -13.15
CA PRO A 8 -13.34 3.75 -11.82
C PRO A 8 -13.34 4.92 -10.85
N SER A 9 -14.40 5.01 -10.05
CA SER A 9 -14.62 6.13 -9.13
C SER A 9 -13.41 6.20 -8.21
N LYS A 10 -12.69 7.32 -8.23
CA LYS A 10 -11.57 7.52 -7.31
C LYS A 10 -12.14 7.58 -5.89
N VAL A 11 -11.87 6.56 -5.10
CA VAL A 11 -12.27 6.49 -3.69
C VAL A 11 -11.20 7.15 -2.83
N ASN A 12 -11.58 8.17 -2.07
CA ASN A 12 -10.75 8.72 -1.02
C ASN A 12 -10.98 7.95 0.28
N TRP A 13 -9.90 7.55 0.93
CA TRP A 13 -9.93 6.83 2.19
C TRP A 13 -8.88 7.42 3.14
N SER A 14 -9.15 7.34 4.43
CA SER A 14 -8.29 7.88 5.48
C SER A 14 -7.93 6.75 6.45
N ILE A 15 -6.64 6.62 6.74
CA ILE A 15 -6.12 5.69 7.76
C ILE A 15 -5.72 6.51 8.97
N LYS A 16 -6.05 6.02 10.17
CA LYS A 16 -5.49 6.53 11.42
C LYS A 16 -4.36 5.62 11.84
N LEU A 17 -3.21 6.21 12.15
CA LEU A 17 -2.04 5.52 12.66
C LEU A 17 -1.66 6.15 13.99
N ASP A 18 -1.10 5.34 14.88
CA ASP A 18 -0.29 5.86 15.98
C ASP A 18 0.96 6.58 15.46
N THR A 19 1.56 7.40 16.31
CA THR A 19 2.71 8.25 15.94
C THR A 19 3.91 7.42 15.51
N ASP A 20 4.19 6.32 16.21
CA ASP A 20 5.35 5.47 15.92
C ASP A 20 5.22 4.81 14.54
N LEU A 21 4.02 4.33 14.20
CA LEU A 21 3.74 3.76 12.89
C LEU A 21 3.73 4.82 11.78
N ALA A 22 3.32 6.05 12.08
CA ALA A 22 3.38 7.15 11.12
C ALA A 22 4.84 7.49 10.74
N ASP A 23 5.74 7.52 11.72
CA ASP A 23 7.17 7.79 11.52
C ASP A 23 7.85 6.68 10.70
N LEU A 24 7.58 5.41 11.04
CA LEU A 24 8.07 4.26 10.25
C LEU A 24 7.65 4.34 8.78
N TRP A 25 6.44 4.83 8.52
CA TRP A 25 5.95 4.99 7.15
C TRP A 25 6.67 6.11 6.39
N ASP A 26 7.01 7.21 7.08
CA ASP A 26 7.80 8.29 6.49
C ASP A 26 9.25 7.86 6.21
N GLU A 27 9.85 7.08 7.10
CA GLU A 27 11.18 6.49 6.88
C GLU A 27 11.21 5.53 5.69
N LEU A 28 10.20 4.66 5.57
CA LEU A 28 10.06 3.77 4.42
C LEU A 28 9.91 4.57 3.12
N LEU A 29 9.07 5.60 3.13
CA LEU A 29 8.87 6.48 1.98
C LEU A 29 10.18 7.17 1.56
N TYR A 30 10.94 7.69 2.53
CA TYR A 30 12.21 8.32 2.27
C TYR A 30 13.22 7.36 1.65
N SER A 31 13.34 6.15 2.21
CA SER A 31 14.24 5.10 1.72
C SER A 31 13.88 4.68 0.29
N LEU A 32 12.60 4.43 0.00
CA LEU A 32 12.13 4.07 -1.34
C LEU A 32 12.38 5.19 -2.36
N ARG A 33 12.20 6.47 -1.99
CA ARG A 33 12.52 7.60 -2.87
C ARG A 33 14.01 7.65 -3.20
N ARG A 34 14.87 7.35 -2.22
CA ARG A 34 16.32 7.32 -2.40
C ARG A 34 16.74 6.16 -3.29
N GLU A 35 16.21 4.96 -3.06
CA GLU A 35 16.56 3.75 -3.80
C GLU A 35 16.06 3.77 -5.25
N THR A 36 14.84 4.27 -5.47
CA THR A 36 14.22 4.32 -6.80
C THR A 36 14.52 5.61 -7.57
N GLY A 37 15.05 6.64 -6.91
CA GLY A 37 15.20 7.99 -7.46
C GLY A 37 13.89 8.76 -7.70
N ARG A 38 12.73 8.18 -7.34
CA ARG A 38 11.40 8.75 -7.64
C ARG A 38 10.93 9.73 -6.58
N ARG A 39 11.28 11.01 -6.70
CA ARG A 39 10.90 12.07 -5.75
C ARG A 39 9.39 12.29 -5.58
N THR A 40 8.58 11.93 -6.57
CA THR A 40 7.12 12.12 -6.56
C THR A 40 6.34 11.00 -5.88
N LEU A 41 7.02 9.92 -5.48
CA LEU A 41 6.42 8.78 -4.78
C LEU A 41 5.79 9.27 -3.47
N ASN A 42 4.58 8.85 -3.15
CA ASN A 42 3.89 9.18 -1.90
C ASN A 42 3.38 7.92 -1.18
N LYS A 43 2.86 8.07 0.04
CA LYS A 43 2.35 6.97 0.87
C LYS A 43 1.27 6.13 0.18
N ALA A 44 0.41 6.76 -0.64
CA ALA A 44 -0.63 6.04 -1.39
C ALA A 44 -0.03 5.19 -2.52
N ASP A 45 1.10 5.59 -3.11
CA ASP A 45 1.80 4.77 -4.11
C ASP A 45 2.40 3.50 -3.48
N ILE A 46 2.92 3.60 -2.25
CA ILE A 46 3.42 2.44 -1.49
C ILE A 46 2.28 1.46 -1.25
N LEU A 47 1.13 1.94 -0.76
CA LEU A 47 -0.04 1.10 -0.51
C LEU A 47 -0.56 0.45 -1.80
N ARG A 48 -0.64 1.20 -2.90
CA ARG A 48 -1.06 0.66 -4.19
C ARG A 48 -0.13 -0.48 -4.63
N ALA A 49 1.18 -0.27 -4.55
CA ALA A 49 2.17 -1.29 -4.89
C ALA A 49 2.06 -2.53 -4.00
N LEU A 50 1.86 -2.36 -2.68
CA LEU A 50 1.68 -3.48 -1.76
C LEU A 50 0.40 -4.28 -2.07
N VAL A 51 -0.72 -3.60 -2.35
CA VAL A 51 -1.98 -4.25 -2.74
C VAL A 51 -1.82 -5.01 -4.05
N GLU A 52 -1.17 -4.39 -5.06
CA GLU A 52 -0.89 -5.04 -6.34
C GLU A 52 -0.03 -6.30 -6.14
N LEU A 53 1.06 -6.22 -5.37
CA LEU A 53 1.92 -7.37 -5.07
C LEU A 53 1.22 -8.46 -4.27
N ALA A 54 0.34 -8.09 -3.33
CA ALA A 54 -0.40 -9.04 -2.50
C ALA A 54 -1.62 -9.65 -3.22
N SER A 55 -2.03 -9.08 -4.35
CA SER A 55 -3.15 -9.60 -5.15
C SER A 55 -2.79 -10.91 -5.87
N ASP A 56 -1.50 -11.13 -6.13
CA ASP A 56 -0.99 -12.41 -6.62
C ASP A 56 -1.02 -13.45 -5.50
N GLN A 57 -1.69 -14.57 -5.76
CA GLN A 57 -1.91 -15.63 -4.79
C GLN A 57 -0.62 -16.35 -4.39
N GLU A 58 0.36 -16.38 -5.28
CA GLU A 58 1.63 -17.09 -5.10
C GLU A 58 2.76 -16.16 -4.65
N ALA A 59 2.53 -14.84 -4.60
CA ALA A 59 3.54 -13.89 -4.20
C ALA A 59 3.93 -14.05 -2.71
N PRO A 60 5.24 -14.07 -2.38
CA PRO A 60 5.71 -14.14 -0.99
C PRO A 60 5.16 -13.03 -0.09
N VAL A 61 4.92 -11.85 -0.66
CA VAL A 61 4.29 -10.70 0.03
C VAL A 61 2.91 -11.07 0.59
N ARG A 62 2.11 -11.86 -0.13
CA ARG A 62 0.78 -12.26 0.33
C ARG A 62 0.87 -13.20 1.52
N SER A 63 1.79 -14.17 1.49
CA SER A 63 2.04 -15.06 2.62
C SER A 63 2.55 -14.30 3.85
N ALA A 64 3.47 -13.36 3.67
CA ALA A 64 3.96 -12.50 4.76
C ALA A 64 2.83 -11.65 5.35
N LEU A 65 1.99 -11.04 4.51
CA LEU A 65 0.83 -10.25 4.93
C LEU A 65 -0.15 -11.09 5.76
N ILE A 66 -0.50 -12.31 5.30
CA ILE A 66 -1.35 -13.23 6.06
C ILE A 66 -0.72 -13.56 7.41
N GLY A 67 0.59 -13.80 7.45
CA GLY A 67 1.31 -14.08 8.69
C GLY A 67 1.18 -12.95 9.71
N THR A 68 1.45 -11.71 9.29
CA THR A 68 1.35 -10.53 10.16
C THR A 68 -0.08 -10.32 10.67
N LEU A 69 -1.08 -10.37 9.79
CA LEU A 69 -2.49 -10.14 10.17
C LEU A 69 -3.06 -11.27 11.05
N SER A 70 -2.52 -12.48 10.94
CA SER A 70 -2.92 -13.60 11.79
C SER A 70 -2.32 -13.51 13.19
N HIS A 71 -1.18 -12.80 13.33
CA HIS A 71 -0.51 -12.61 14.62
C HIS A 71 -1.18 -11.52 15.47
N GLU A 72 -1.77 -10.50 14.85
CA GLU A 72 -2.54 -9.45 15.55
C GLU A 72 -3.87 -9.95 16.17
N ARG A 73 -4.29 -11.18 15.88
CA ARG A 73 -5.51 -11.80 16.43
C ARG A 73 -5.26 -12.69 17.66
N ALA A 74 -4.02 -12.85 18.10
CA ALA A 74 -3.64 -13.62 19.29
C ALA A 74 -3.25 -12.70 20.45
#